data_AF-A0A378FP00-F1
#
_entry.id   AF-A0A378FP00-F1
#
_cell.length_a   1.000
_cell.length_b   1.000
_cell.length_c   1.000
_cell.angle_alpha   90.00
_cell.angle_beta   90.00
_cell.angle_gamma   90.00
#
_symmetry.space_group_name_H-M   'P 1'
#
loop_
_entity.id
_entity.type
_entity.pdbx_description
1 polymer ?
#
loop_
_entity_poly.entity_id
_entity_poly.type
_entity_poly.pdbx_seq_one_letter_code
_entity_poly.pdbx_strand_id
1 'polypeptide(L)' 'MAIRAGTLTDSSLRARPLFTSYRKIVASPDYVARYGMPQHPSDLKQHHCLGFTEPVIAEYLAGLLLRWPAVRDRSGGVIQ' A
#
# COMPACT_ATOMS: atom_id res chain seq x y z
N MET A 1 -26.89 0.06 5.36
CA MET A 1 -25.73 0.93 5.63
C MET A 1 -24.46 0.12 5.41
N ALA A 2 -23.41 0.67 4.80
CA ALA A 2 -22.16 -0.06 4.53
C ALA A 2 -20.95 0.90 4.56
N ILE A 3 -19.76 0.36 4.85
CA ILE A 3 -18.46 1.05 4.71
C ILE A 3 -17.70 0.34 3.58
N ARG A 4 -17.21 1.11 2.60
CA ARG A 4 -16.49 0.59 1.43
C ARG A 4 -15.24 1.42 1.17
N ALA A 5 -14.18 0.75 0.71
CA ALA A 5 -13.00 1.41 0.14
C ALA A 5 -13.16 1.51 -1.38
N GLY A 6 -12.88 2.69 -1.95
CA GLY A 6 -12.98 2.94 -3.38
C GLY A 6 -14.19 3.76 -3.79
N THR A 7 -14.21 4.18 -5.05
CA THR A 7 -15.32 4.92 -5.64
C THR A 7 -16.50 3.99 -5.86
N LEU A 8 -17.70 4.50 -5.65
CA LEU A 8 -18.91 3.75 -5.94
C LEU A 8 -19.18 3.78 -7.44
N THR A 9 -18.96 2.67 -8.13
CA THR A 9 -19.34 2.54 -9.54
C THR A 9 -20.86 2.41 -9.63
N ASP A 10 -21.48 3.34 -10.33
CA ASP A 10 -22.90 3.45 -10.68
C ASP A 10 -23.89 2.90 -9.64
N SER A 11 -24.37 3.77 -8.75
CA SER A 11 -25.39 3.44 -7.77
C SER A 11 -26.26 4.64 -7.45
N SER A 12 -27.56 4.41 -7.21
CA SER A 12 -28.48 5.40 -6.63
C SER A 12 -28.15 5.75 -5.17
N LEU A 13 -27.14 5.11 -4.58
CA LEU A 13 -26.70 5.33 -3.21
C LEU A 13 -25.84 6.60 -3.10
N ARG A 14 -26.13 7.41 -2.08
CA ARG A 14 -25.29 8.55 -1.72
C ARG A 14 -24.10 8.11 -0.88
N ALA A 15 -22.89 8.40 -1.37
CA ALA A 15 -21.65 8.21 -0.62
C ALA A 15 -21.27 9.49 0.14
N ARG A 16 -20.69 9.33 1.34
CA ARG A 16 -20.05 10.42 2.09
C ARG A 16 -18.59 10.04 2.35
N PRO A 17 -17.61 10.88 1.99
CA PRO A 17 -16.21 10.61 2.31
C PRO A 17 -16.02 10.57 3.83
N LEU A 18 -15.26 9.58 4.30
CA LEU A 18 -14.89 9.44 5.71
C LEU A 18 -13.46 9.93 5.95
N PHE A 19 -12.51 9.39 5.18
CA PHE A 19 -11.10 9.76 5.21
C PHE A 19 -10.38 9.20 3.98
N THR A 20 -9.14 9.64 3.76
CA THR A 20 -8.20 9.07 2.79
C THR A 20 -7.19 8.18 3.50
N SER A 21 -6.98 6.95 3.01
CA SER A 21 -6.01 6.01 3.57
C SER A 21 -4.78 5.87 2.66
N TYR A 22 -3.59 5.80 3.27
CA TYR A 22 -2.33 5.50 2.57
C TYR A 22 -1.90 4.07 2.83
N ARG A 23 -1.25 3.44 1.84
CA ARG A 23 -0.66 2.11 1.99
C ARG A 23 0.76 2.23 2.52
N LYS A 24 1.18 1.26 3.34
CA LYS A 24 2.56 1.10 3.80
C LYS A 24 2.97 -0.35 3.61
N ILE A 25 4.24 -0.56 3.28
CA ILE A 25 4.88 -1.87 3.30
C ILE A 25 5.49 -2.03 4.68
N VAL A 26 5.26 -3.20 5.29
CA VAL A 26 5.67 -3.51 6.65
C VAL A 26 6.17 -4.95 6.68
N ALA A 27 7.08 -5.22 7.62
CA ALA A 27 7.55 -6.55 7.93
C ALA A 27 7.74 -6.64 9.46
N SER A 28 7.71 -7.86 10.00
CA SER A 28 8.04 -8.05 11.42
C SER A 28 9.53 -7.73 11.67
N PRO A 29 9.90 -7.22 12.86
CA PRO A 29 11.30 -6.99 13.19
C PRO A 29 12.17 -8.24 13.00
N ASP A 30 11.67 -9.41 13.40
CA ASP A 30 12.36 -10.69 13.24
C ASP A 30 12.61 -11.05 11.78
N TYR A 31 11.67 -10.73 10.88
CA TYR A 31 11.85 -10.96 9.44
C TYR A 31 12.99 -10.07 8.91
N VAL A 32 12.99 -8.78 9.24
CA VAL A 32 14.04 -7.83 8.83
C VAL A 32 15.40 -8.24 9.39
N ALA A 33 15.46 -8.73 10.63
CA ALA A 33 16.70 -9.21 11.23
C ALA A 33 17.29 -10.43 10.51
N ARG A 34 16.44 -11.32 9.99
CA ARG A 34 16.86 -12.55 9.28
C ARG A 34 17.16 -12.32 7.80
N TYR A 35 16.40 -11.46 7.13
CA TYR A 35 16.43 -11.29 5.67
C TYR A 35 16.95 -9.93 5.20
N GLY A 36 17.26 -9.01 6.13
CA GLY A 36 17.72 -7.66 5.82
C GLY A 36 16.59 -6.67 5.51
N MET A 37 16.90 -5.38 5.58
CA MET A 37 16.00 -4.29 5.19
C MET A 37 16.19 -3.97 3.69
N PRO A 38 15.13 -4.08 2.85
CA PRO A 38 15.22 -3.70 1.44
C PRO A 38 15.52 -2.19 1.32
N GLN A 39 16.47 -1.83 0.46
CA GLN A 39 16.85 -0.42 0.24
C GLN A 39 16.17 0.14 -1.02
N HIS A 40 15.81 -0.72 -1.97
CA HIS A 40 15.16 -0.38 -3.22
C HIS A 40 13.96 -1.31 -3.47
N PRO A 41 12.90 -0.92 -4.23
CA PRO A 41 11.72 -1.77 -4.39
C PRO A 41 12.05 -3.00 -5.22
N SER A 42 13.10 -2.96 -6.05
CA SER A 42 13.61 -4.14 -6.76
C SER A 42 14.02 -5.25 -5.81
N ASP A 43 14.45 -4.90 -4.59
CA ASP A 43 14.94 -5.86 -3.60
C ASP A 43 13.80 -6.72 -3.06
N LEU A 44 12.55 -6.24 -3.15
CA LEU A 44 11.37 -7.02 -2.78
C LEU A 44 11.23 -8.31 -3.60
N LYS A 45 11.86 -8.41 -4.78
CA LYS A 45 11.94 -9.66 -5.55
C LYS A 45 12.68 -10.78 -4.81
N GLN A 46 13.54 -10.42 -3.87
CA GLN A 46 14.30 -11.35 -3.04
C GLN A 46 13.65 -11.60 -1.67
N HIS A 47 12.47 -11.02 -1.42
CA HIS A 47 11.72 -11.16 -0.18
C HIS A 47 10.41 -11.91 -0.38
N HIS A 48 9.94 -12.58 0.67
CA HIS A 48 8.62 -13.20 0.68
C HIS A 48 7.53 -12.14 0.85
N CYS A 49 6.90 -11.74 -0.25
CA CYS A 49 5.78 -10.80 -0.22
C CYS A 49 4.44 -11.53 -0.03
N LEU A 50 3.66 -11.09 0.95
CA LEU A 50 2.30 -11.57 1.18
C LEU A 50 1.32 -10.72 0.37
N GLY A 51 0.52 -11.37 -0.49
CA GLY A 51 -0.47 -10.72 -1.36
C GLY A 51 -1.90 -11.14 -1.04
N PHE A 52 -2.86 -10.55 -1.76
CA PHE A 52 -4.26 -10.99 -1.73
C PHE A 52 -4.44 -12.27 -2.56
N THR A 53 -5.45 -13.07 -2.21
CA THR A 53 -5.80 -14.31 -2.90
C THR A 53 -6.49 -14.07 -4.25
N GLU A 54 -7.17 -12.92 -4.39
CA GLU A 54 -7.78 -12.53 -5.66
C GLU A 54 -6.75 -11.82 -6.55
N PRO A 55 -6.67 -12.16 -7.85
CA PRO A 55 -5.84 -11.42 -8.78
C PRO A 55 -6.41 -10.00 -8.88
N VAL A 56 -5.73 -9.04 -8.26
CA VAL A 56 -6.12 -7.65 -8.40
C VAL A 56 -5.89 -7.26 -9.85
N ILE A 57 -6.97 -6.89 -10.56
CA ILE A 57 -6.87 -6.28 -11.89
C ILE A 57 -5.91 -5.09 -11.80
N ALA A 58 -4.80 -5.21 -12.53
CA ALA A 58 -3.65 -4.33 -12.45
C ALA A 58 -3.99 -2.85 -12.74
N GLU A 59 -5.09 -2.60 -13.45
CA GLU A 59 -5.59 -1.25 -13.78
C GLU A 59 -5.85 -0.37 -12.55
N TYR A 60 -6.24 -0.95 -11.40
CA TYR A 60 -6.49 -0.15 -10.19
C TYR A 60 -5.24 0.17 -9.37
N LEU A 61 -4.15 -0.60 -9.53
CA LEU A 61 -2.97 -0.51 -8.66
C LEU A 61 -1.69 -0.03 -9.35
N ALA A 62 -1.67 0.08 -10.69
CA ALA A 62 -0.48 0.49 -11.44
C ALA A 62 0.11 1.83 -10.93
N GLY A 63 -0.73 2.76 -10.45
CA GLY A 63 -0.28 4.04 -9.87
C GLY A 63 0.17 4.00 -8.40
N LEU A 64 -0.09 2.91 -7.66
CA LEU A 64 0.15 2.80 -6.21
C LEU A 64 1.47 2.10 -5.85
N LEU A 65 2.04 1.32 -6.77
CA LEU A 65 3.34 0.65 -6.58
C LEU A 65 4.54 1.50 -7.03
N LEU A 66 4.32 2.59 -7.76
CA LEU A 66 5.37 3.44 -8.34
C LEU A 66 5.92 4.53 -7.40
N ARG A 67 5.61 4.51 -6.10
CA ARG A 67 6.13 5.48 -5.12
C ARG A 67 6.79 4.77 -3.94
N TRP A 68 8.00 4.30 -4.16
CA TRP A 68 8.84 3.64 -3.15
C TRP A 68 10.19 4.37 -2.98
N PRO A 69 10.69 4.54 -1.74
CA PRO A 69 9.96 4.84 -0.52
C PRO A 69 10.11 6.33 -0.20
N ALA A 70 9.01 7.04 0.05
CA ALA A 70 9.11 8.23 0.90
C ALA A 70 8.78 7.75 2.31
N VAL A 71 9.81 7.39 3.09
CA VAL A 71 9.64 7.36 4.54
C VAL A 71 9.31 8.79 4.94
N ARG A 72 8.01 9.06 5.13
CA ARG A 72 7.57 10.33 5.67
C ARG A 72 7.55 10.23 7.18
N ASP A 73 8.25 11.15 7.83
CA ASP A 73 8.11 11.35 9.26
C ASP A 73 6.66 11.73 9.61
N ARG A 74 6.32 11.78 10.91
CA ARG A 74 4.98 12.21 11.36
C ARG A 74 4.65 13.68 10.99
N SER A 75 5.62 14.44 10.48
CA SER A 75 5.55 15.84 10.04
C SER A 75 5.37 16.01 8.52
N GLY A 76 5.42 14.94 7.72
CA GLY A 76 5.26 14.99 6.26
C GLY A 76 6.53 15.22 5.43
N GLY A 77 7.73 15.25 6.03
CA GLY A 77 9.00 15.41 5.32
C GLY A 77 9.48 14.11 4.65
N VAL A 78 10.00 14.20 3.42
CA VAL A 78 10.56 13.05 2.67
C VAL A 78 12.01 12.83 3.12
N ILE A 79 12.33 11.64 3.66
CA ILE A 79 13.73 11.21 3.86
C ILE A 79 14.24 10.64 2.52
N GLN A 80 15.38 11.17 2.04
CA GLN A 80 16.08 10.75 0.82
C GLN A 80 16.69 9.36 0.96
#